data_AF-A0A9D5TKU4-F1
#
_entry.id   AF-A0A9D5TKU4-F1
#
_cell.length_a   1.000
_cell.length_b   1.000
_cell.length_c   1.000
_cell.angle_alpha   90.00
_cell.angle_beta   90.00
_cell.angle_gamma   90.00
#
_symmetry.space_group_name_H-M   'P 1'
#
loop_
_entity.id
_entity.type
_entity.pdbx_description
1 polymer ?
#
loop_
_entity_poly.entity_id
_entity_poly.type
_entity_poly.pdbx_seq_one_letter_code
_entity_poly.pdbx_strand_id
1 'polypeptide(L)'
;MHMKKALIILSILAVLIVTAFCLIYFVWTAENMNAWGDDALKENRLERAVTWYERAVDIEPKNEAYILDLVDANILSSNYTQAERNLVNGIKNAPSAKLYTKLSHVYVLQDKLLDAQKVLDSISDPAIRAQIDSLRPEKPVISPEGGEYNELVSVTIESPVSVYYSLSEAFPTTSSEPYTGAFTLSAGNSRLQAIAVSEDGLVSPLCDVSYLLVGVVQELTFVSPELEAMIREMLYIPSTEPIMTDDLWQVTELEIPVEVTDYTDLAYFENLTTLSIHGSVVEDYSFMANLFNLQNVDVSGSYIGDDALKYIGLLPALQHLNLSSCGRSDIASLSSAVNLITLDLSNNSIQDITALEGLEKLEILNLESNAVTYLESLGKMASLSELNIAKNNLASLDPLESSTGLVKLTADNNQLMDVSVLLSMPKLESFTAANNRIADVSYLSACTQMTYLDLSNNRLTSIDAVTKMPALTYLDISNNSITALPELPIMEQLQHFYAAYNELTTIEMLSNQPLLAYVDVDYNAELEDITCLATCPLIVKVDAFGTKVSDIQALLDMSVIVNYDPSAVIDAENDD
;
A
#
# COMPACT_ATOMS: atom_id res chain seq x y z
N MET A 1 30.58 55.64 79.83
CA MET A 1 31.35 54.37 79.80
C MET A 1 30.77 53.32 78.84
N HIS A 2 29.45 53.28 78.62
CA HIS A 2 28.80 52.28 77.75
C HIS A 2 29.10 52.42 76.24
N MET A 3 29.23 53.64 75.71
CA MET A 3 29.45 53.87 74.27
C MET A 3 30.83 53.40 73.75
N LYS A 4 31.89 53.54 74.56
CA LYS A 4 33.22 53.02 74.23
C LYS A 4 33.28 51.48 74.23
N LYS A 5 32.56 50.81 75.14
CA LYS A 5 32.44 49.35 75.15
C LYS A 5 31.69 48.83 73.93
N ALA A 6 30.61 49.51 73.53
CA ALA A 6 29.84 49.15 72.33
C ALA A 6 30.66 49.29 71.04
N LEU A 7 31.47 50.35 70.90
CA LEU A 7 32.32 50.57 69.72
C LEU A 7 33.42 49.50 69.57
N ILE A 8 34.02 49.08 70.70
CA ILE A 8 35.03 48.00 70.72
C ILE A 8 34.40 46.67 70.32
N ILE A 9 33.21 46.34 70.85
CA ILE A 9 32.48 45.11 70.50
C ILE A 9 32.11 45.12 69.00
N LEU A 10 31.63 46.25 68.47
CA LEU A 10 31.29 46.37 67.04
C LEU A 10 32.52 46.21 66.13
N SER A 11 33.67 46.74 66.55
CA SER A 11 34.94 46.61 65.82
C SER A 11 35.46 45.17 65.82
N ILE A 12 35.37 44.47 66.96
CA ILE A 12 35.72 43.05 67.06
C ILE A 12 34.78 42.21 66.19
N LEU A 13 33.48 42.50 66.19
CA LEU A 13 32.51 41.81 65.35
C LEU A 13 32.80 42.03 63.86
N ALA A 14 33.13 43.26 63.45
CA ALA A 14 33.51 43.58 62.08
C ALA A 14 34.78 42.83 61.65
N VAL A 15 35.80 42.78 62.50
CA VAL A 15 37.02 42.00 62.24
C VAL A 15 36.68 40.51 62.13
N LEU A 16 35.86 39.96 63.03
CA LEU A 16 35.44 38.55 62.97
C LEU A 16 34.68 38.22 61.70
N ILE A 17 33.78 39.10 61.25
CA ILE A 17 33.03 38.94 59.99
C ILE A 17 33.97 38.98 58.80
N VAL A 18 34.91 39.94 58.75
CA VAL A 18 35.90 40.01 57.67
C VAL A 18 36.80 38.78 57.67
N THR A 19 37.28 38.33 58.84
CA THR A 19 38.10 37.12 58.92
C THR A 19 37.32 35.87 58.52
N ALA A 20 36.04 35.76 58.91
CA ALA A 20 35.18 34.65 58.51
C ALA A 20 34.92 34.67 57.00
N PHE A 21 34.69 35.85 56.42
CA PHE A 21 34.52 36.01 54.97
C PHE A 21 35.81 35.66 54.21
N CYS A 22 36.98 36.09 54.69
CA CYS A 22 38.27 35.71 54.13
C CYS A 22 38.53 34.20 54.24
N LEU A 23 38.17 33.58 55.37
CA LEU A 23 38.27 32.13 55.56
C LEU A 23 37.34 31.37 54.61
N ILE A 24 36.09 31.81 54.47
CA ILE A 24 35.14 31.25 53.50
C ILE A 24 35.70 31.37 52.08
N TYR A 25 36.22 32.54 51.70
CA TYR A 25 36.81 32.77 50.39
C TYR A 25 38.04 31.89 50.12
N PHE A 26 38.90 31.68 51.12
CA PHE A 26 40.09 30.83 50.99
C PHE A 26 39.77 29.34 50.96
N VAL A 27 38.64 28.95 51.54
CA VAL A 27 38.17 27.57 51.62
C VAL A 27 37.31 27.21 50.39
N TRP A 28 36.57 28.16 49.82
CA TRP A 28 35.72 27.96 48.64
C TRP A 28 36.47 28.13 47.32
N THR A 29 37.46 27.27 47.08
CA THR A 29 38.19 27.17 45.81
C THR A 29 37.80 25.89 45.07
N ALA A 30 37.91 25.89 43.73
CA ALA A 30 37.60 24.69 42.92
C ALA A 30 38.43 23.47 43.34
N GLU A 31 39.72 23.67 43.64
CA GLU A 31 40.63 22.62 44.12
C GLU A 31 40.16 21.99 45.43
N ASN A 32 39.75 22.80 46.42
CA ASN A 32 39.22 22.28 47.68
C ASN A 32 37.90 21.53 47.48
N MET A 33 37.03 22.03 46.59
CA MET A 33 35.77 21.35 46.25
C MET A 33 36.04 19.99 45.60
N ASN A 34 36.98 19.92 44.65
CA ASN A 34 37.36 18.65 44.01
C ASN A 34 37.93 17.65 45.03
N ALA A 35 38.82 18.10 45.91
CA ALA A 35 39.38 17.26 46.97
C ALA A 35 38.33 16.73 47.95
N TRP A 36 37.31 17.52 48.31
CA TRP A 36 36.18 17.05 49.11
C TRP A 36 35.29 16.06 48.36
N GLY A 37 35.23 16.18 47.03
CA GLY A 37 34.65 15.17 46.15
C GLY A 37 35.39 13.84 46.28
N ASP A 38 36.72 13.85 46.18
CA ASP A 38 37.56 12.65 46.30
C ASP A 38 37.40 11.96 47.65
N ASP A 39 37.39 12.74 48.74
CA ASP A 39 37.18 12.20 50.08
C ASP A 39 35.76 11.65 50.27
N ALA A 40 34.75 12.28 49.66
CA ALA A 40 33.40 11.73 49.65
C ALA A 40 33.29 10.42 48.83
N LEU A 41 34.01 10.29 47.71
CA LEU A 41 34.09 9.03 46.95
C LEU A 41 34.75 7.92 47.76
N LYS A 42 35.88 8.20 48.44
CA LYS A 42 36.56 7.21 49.32
C LYS A 42 35.65 6.70 50.44
N GLU A 43 34.75 7.54 50.93
CA GLU A 43 33.74 7.18 51.92
C GLU A 43 32.47 6.55 51.31
N ASN A 44 32.44 6.27 50.01
CA ASN A 44 31.30 5.74 49.25
C ASN A 44 30.02 6.61 49.34
N ARG A 45 30.18 7.95 49.46
CA ARG A 45 29.08 8.92 49.50
C ARG A 45 28.90 9.58 48.14
N LEU A 46 28.41 8.81 47.18
CA LEU A 46 28.35 9.20 45.76
C LEU A 46 27.60 10.51 45.49
N GLU A 47 26.41 10.72 46.09
CA GLU A 47 25.65 11.98 45.91
C GLU A 47 26.42 13.22 46.42
N ARG A 48 27.14 13.06 47.54
CA ARG A 48 27.97 14.14 48.10
C ARG A 48 29.18 14.41 47.22
N ALA A 49 29.80 13.36 46.67
CA ALA A 49 30.90 13.51 45.74
C ALA A 49 30.47 14.28 44.49
N VAL A 50 29.36 13.88 43.85
CA VAL A 50 28.77 14.58 42.69
C VAL A 50 28.52 16.05 43.02
N THR A 51 27.90 16.36 44.16
CA THR A 51 27.64 17.75 44.58
C THR A 51 28.91 18.58 44.70
N TRP A 52 29.99 17.99 45.21
CA TRP A 52 31.27 18.70 45.36
C TRP A 52 31.99 18.89 44.02
N TYR A 53 31.97 17.89 43.16
CA TYR A 53 32.52 18.00 41.81
C TYR A 53 31.74 18.98 40.93
N GLU A 54 30.40 19.01 41.03
CA GLU A 54 29.57 20.02 40.33
C GLU A 54 30.00 21.44 40.71
N ARG A 55 30.20 21.70 42.01
CA ARG A 55 30.69 23.00 42.48
C ARG A 55 32.11 23.32 41.98
N ALA A 56 32.99 22.31 41.87
CA ALA A 56 34.33 22.52 41.33
C ALA A 56 34.26 22.91 39.84
N VAL A 57 33.42 22.24 39.05
CA VAL A 57 33.18 22.53 37.64
C VAL A 57 32.48 23.88 37.45
N ASP A 58 31.54 24.26 38.31
CA ASP A 58 30.89 25.58 38.25
C ASP A 58 31.88 26.74 38.45
N ILE A 59 32.90 26.55 39.30
CA ILE A 59 33.95 27.55 39.55
C ILE A 59 34.96 27.56 38.39
N GLU A 60 35.37 26.39 37.89
CA GLU A 60 36.33 26.24 36.79
C GLU A 60 35.78 25.39 35.62
N PRO A 61 34.86 25.92 34.80
CA PRO A 61 34.12 25.13 33.79
C PRO A 61 34.94 24.68 32.58
N LYS A 62 36.23 25.04 32.54
CA LYS A 62 37.18 24.66 31.48
C LYS A 62 38.23 23.65 31.95
N ASN A 63 38.20 23.27 33.23
CA ASN A 63 39.17 22.34 33.79
C ASN A 63 38.76 20.89 33.43
N GLU A 64 39.48 20.30 32.48
CA GLU A 64 39.21 18.93 31.97
C GLU A 64 39.17 17.89 33.10
N ALA A 65 40.06 18.00 34.09
CA ALA A 65 40.15 17.02 35.17
C ALA A 65 38.87 17.03 36.03
N TYR A 66 38.39 18.21 36.43
CA TYR A 66 37.20 18.33 37.27
C TYR A 66 35.93 17.84 36.56
N ILE A 67 35.86 18.06 35.24
CA ILE A 67 34.75 17.54 34.42
C ILE A 67 34.80 16.00 34.40
N LEU A 68 35.97 15.40 34.20
CA LEU A 68 36.13 13.95 34.20
C LEU A 68 35.81 13.33 35.57
N ASP A 69 36.28 13.93 36.67
CA ASP A 69 36.00 13.47 38.04
C ASP A 69 34.48 13.49 38.35
N LEU A 70 33.80 14.57 37.95
CA LEU A 70 32.33 14.68 38.04
C LEU A 70 31.63 13.57 37.25
N VAL A 71 32.08 13.32 36.02
CA VAL A 71 31.50 12.32 35.13
C VAL A 71 31.73 10.91 35.66
N ASP A 72 32.91 10.62 36.19
CA ASP A 72 33.22 9.33 36.83
C ASP A 72 32.33 9.08 38.05
N ALA A 73 32.09 10.10 38.88
CA ALA A 73 31.14 10.00 39.99
C ALA A 73 29.69 9.75 39.52
N ASN A 74 29.29 10.34 38.38
CA ASN A 74 27.97 10.09 37.78
C ASN A 74 27.85 8.66 37.22
N ILE A 75 28.90 8.14 36.60
CA ILE A 75 28.93 6.74 36.12
C ILE A 75 28.86 5.76 37.30
N LEU A 76 29.63 5.99 38.37
CA LEU A 76 29.60 5.17 39.58
C LEU A 76 28.23 5.17 40.28
N SER A 77 27.47 6.26 40.16
CA SER A 77 26.10 6.35 40.64
C SER A 77 25.04 5.87 39.64
N SER A 78 25.46 5.26 38.53
CA SER A 78 24.60 4.79 37.43
C SER A 78 23.74 5.90 36.80
N ASN A 79 24.14 7.16 36.93
CA ASN A 79 23.43 8.32 36.38
C ASN A 79 24.04 8.76 35.04
N TYR A 80 23.90 7.90 34.03
CA TYR A 80 24.50 8.11 32.71
C TYR A 80 23.96 9.34 31.99
N THR A 81 22.68 9.70 32.19
CA THR A 81 22.08 10.91 31.64
C THR A 81 22.76 12.17 32.16
N GLN A 82 23.13 12.21 33.44
CA GLN A 82 23.85 13.35 34.00
C GLN A 82 25.30 13.37 33.50
N ALA A 83 25.95 12.21 33.41
CA ALA A 83 27.30 12.08 32.84
C ALA A 83 27.35 12.62 31.40
N GLU A 84 26.39 12.23 30.55
CA GLU A 84 26.26 12.70 29.17
C GLU A 84 26.10 14.22 29.11
N ARG A 85 25.15 14.79 29.87
CA ARG A 85 24.92 16.25 29.90
C ARG A 85 26.17 17.02 30.34
N ASN A 86 26.85 16.53 31.36
CA ASN A 86 28.06 17.17 31.87
C ASN A 86 29.20 17.13 30.83
N LEU A 87 29.35 16.03 30.10
CA LEU A 87 30.34 15.92 29.02
C LEU A 87 30.00 16.82 27.83
N VAL A 88 28.74 16.85 27.38
CA VAL A 88 28.31 17.73 26.27
C VAL A 88 28.56 19.20 26.62
N ASN A 89 28.24 19.62 27.85
CA ASN A 89 28.53 20.97 28.33
C ASN A 89 30.05 21.23 28.47
N GLY A 90 30.80 20.25 28.97
CA GLY A 90 32.27 20.33 29.07
C GLY A 90 32.93 20.52 27.71
N ILE A 91 32.54 19.72 26.72
CA ILE A 91 33.04 19.81 25.33
C ILE A 91 32.71 21.17 24.72
N LYS A 92 31.52 21.72 24.99
CA LYS A 92 31.15 23.07 24.53
C LYS A 92 32.06 24.17 25.12
N ASN A 93 32.52 24.00 26.35
CA ASN A 93 33.33 25.00 27.05
C ASN A 93 34.85 24.86 26.79
N ALA A 94 35.33 23.62 26.70
CA ALA A 94 36.74 23.28 26.53
C ALA A 94 36.86 21.90 25.82
N PRO A 95 36.71 21.84 24.49
CA PRO A 95 36.76 20.58 23.76
C PRO A 95 38.15 19.94 23.86
N SER A 96 38.19 18.62 24.07
CA SER A 96 39.43 17.85 24.13
C SER A 96 39.20 16.40 23.74
N ALA A 97 40.26 15.71 23.31
CA ALA A 97 40.19 14.30 22.96
C ALA A 97 39.67 13.45 24.13
N LYS A 98 40.13 13.70 25.37
CA LYS A 98 39.68 12.91 26.53
C LYS A 98 38.18 13.06 26.82
N LEU A 99 37.62 14.26 26.67
CA LEU A 99 36.18 14.46 26.87
C LEU A 99 35.37 13.75 25.79
N TYR A 100 35.82 13.75 24.52
CA TYR A 100 35.18 12.99 23.45
C TYR A 100 35.27 11.48 23.67
N THR A 101 36.45 10.96 24.06
CA THR A 101 36.63 9.55 24.43
C THR A 101 35.68 9.15 25.55
N LYS A 102 35.58 9.97 26.61
CA LYS A 102 34.69 9.70 27.73
C LYS A 102 33.21 9.75 27.34
N LEU A 103 32.83 10.65 26.43
CA LEU A 103 31.46 10.75 25.93
C LEU A 103 31.08 9.54 25.09
N SER A 104 31.97 9.08 24.21
CA SER A 104 31.80 7.81 23.49
C SER A 104 31.58 6.66 24.47
N HIS A 105 32.40 6.56 25.51
CA HIS A 105 32.25 5.52 26.53
C HIS A 105 30.90 5.60 27.27
N VAL A 106 30.44 6.80 27.65
CA VAL A 106 29.12 6.97 28.26
C VAL A 106 28.00 6.56 27.32
N TYR A 107 28.13 6.80 26.01
CA TYR A 107 27.16 6.31 25.02
C TYR A 107 27.18 4.79 24.89
N VAL A 108 28.36 4.16 24.87
CA VAL A 108 28.50 2.69 24.87
C VAL A 108 27.82 2.08 26.10
N LEU A 109 28.02 2.66 27.30
CA LEU A 109 27.37 2.20 28.55
C LEU A 109 25.84 2.35 28.54
N GLN A 110 25.30 3.21 27.69
CA GLN A 110 23.86 3.44 27.50
C GLN A 110 23.27 2.65 26.32
N ASP A 111 24.05 1.78 25.68
CA ASP A 111 23.64 1.07 24.47
C ASP A 111 23.33 2.00 23.27
N LYS A 112 24.04 3.13 23.18
CA LYS A 112 23.86 4.17 22.15
C LYS A 112 25.04 4.20 21.17
N LEU A 113 25.34 3.08 20.51
CA LEU A 113 26.49 2.97 19.60
C LEU A 113 26.41 3.95 18.41
N LEU A 114 25.22 4.24 17.89
CA LEU A 114 25.04 5.21 16.81
C LEU A 114 25.41 6.64 17.25
N ASP A 115 25.05 7.03 18.48
CA ASP A 115 25.38 8.36 19.02
C ASP A 115 26.88 8.47 19.31
N ALA A 116 27.50 7.39 19.82
CA ALA A 116 28.95 7.28 20.00
C ALA A 116 29.68 7.46 18.66
N GLN A 117 29.23 6.80 17.59
CA GLN A 117 29.84 6.97 16.27
C GLN A 117 29.67 8.40 15.75
N LYS A 118 28.44 8.92 15.78
CA LYS A 118 28.12 10.26 15.27
C LYS A 118 28.92 11.36 15.97
N VAL A 119 29.11 11.27 17.27
CA VAL A 119 29.85 12.30 18.02
C VAL A 119 31.32 12.33 17.63
N LEU A 120 31.94 11.17 17.39
CA LEU A 120 33.33 11.07 16.93
C LEU A 120 33.48 11.52 15.47
N ASP A 121 32.53 11.17 14.61
CA ASP A 121 32.52 11.58 13.19
C ASP A 121 32.29 13.09 13.01
N SER A 122 31.62 13.73 13.98
CA SER A 122 31.24 15.16 13.94
C SER A 122 32.26 16.10 14.60
N ILE A 123 33.43 15.60 15.03
CA ILE A 123 34.48 16.44 15.65
C ILE A 123 34.98 17.46 14.62
N SER A 124 34.71 18.74 14.90
CA SER A 124 35.02 19.84 13.99
C SER A 124 36.48 20.31 14.07
N ASP A 125 37.13 20.14 15.22
CA ASP A 125 38.53 20.54 15.41
C ASP A 125 39.49 19.48 14.81
N PRO A 126 40.31 19.83 13.80
CA PRO A 126 41.18 18.86 13.13
C PRO A 126 42.25 18.24 14.02
N ALA A 127 42.75 18.96 15.03
CA ALA A 127 43.80 18.46 15.91
C ALA A 127 43.22 17.45 16.91
N ILE A 128 42.03 17.72 17.45
CA ILE A 128 41.32 16.77 18.32
C ILE A 128 40.89 15.55 17.50
N ARG A 129 40.38 15.76 16.28
CA ARG A 129 39.98 14.66 15.39
C ARG A 129 41.15 13.72 15.10
N ALA A 130 42.32 14.26 14.74
CA ALA A 130 43.51 13.45 14.48
C ALA A 130 43.98 12.64 15.70
N GLN A 131 43.85 13.19 16.91
CA GLN A 131 44.15 12.44 18.15
C GLN A 131 43.18 11.29 18.37
N ILE A 132 41.88 11.55 18.23
CA ILE A 132 40.84 10.52 18.38
C ILE A 132 40.97 9.45 17.30
N ASP A 133 41.16 9.83 16.04
CA ASP A 133 41.34 8.90 14.92
C ASP A 133 42.55 7.96 15.14
N SER A 134 43.60 8.42 15.82
CA SER A 134 44.76 7.59 16.16
C SER A 134 44.53 6.57 17.29
N LEU A 135 43.49 6.78 18.11
CA LEU A 135 43.11 5.91 19.24
C LEU A 135 41.92 5.02 18.90
N ARG A 136 41.08 5.46 17.96
CA ARG A 136 39.85 4.79 17.56
C ARG A 136 40.16 3.41 16.98
N PRO A 137 39.37 2.37 17.29
CA PRO A 137 39.47 1.09 16.61
C PRO A 137 39.31 1.25 15.09
N GLU A 138 40.09 0.49 14.34
CA GLU A 138 39.92 0.43 12.89
C GLU A 138 38.52 -0.13 12.54
N LYS A 139 38.03 0.23 11.35
CA LYS A 139 36.79 -0.30 10.81
C LYS A 139 36.90 -1.84 10.71
N PRO A 140 35.94 -2.62 11.25
CA PRO A 140 35.95 -4.07 11.13
C PRO A 140 36.06 -4.50 9.68
N VAL A 141 36.95 -5.46 9.40
CA VAL A 141 37.13 -6.03 8.07
C VAL A 141 36.24 -7.26 7.96
N ILE A 142 35.37 -7.28 6.96
CA ILE A 142 34.43 -8.38 6.73
C ILE A 142 34.95 -9.20 5.56
N SER A 143 35.01 -10.52 5.73
CA SER A 143 35.42 -11.45 4.68
C SER A 143 34.41 -12.59 4.54
N PRO A 144 33.92 -12.89 3.31
CA PRO A 144 34.25 -12.21 2.06
C PRO A 144 33.53 -10.85 1.90
N GLU A 145 33.96 -10.00 0.96
CA GLU A 145 33.37 -8.67 0.74
C GLU A 145 31.87 -8.74 0.38
N GLY A 146 31.10 -7.68 0.65
CA GLY A 146 29.69 -7.62 0.24
C GLY A 146 29.53 -7.73 -1.28
N GLY A 147 28.49 -8.44 -1.72
CA GLY A 147 28.26 -8.69 -3.13
C GLY A 147 27.25 -9.78 -3.40
N GLU A 148 27.16 -10.17 -4.66
CA GLU A 148 26.32 -11.27 -5.13
C GLU A 148 27.09 -12.59 -5.07
N TYR A 149 26.46 -13.62 -4.50
CA TYR A 149 27.04 -14.94 -4.35
C TYR A 149 26.04 -16.01 -4.81
N ASN A 150 26.56 -17.08 -5.37
CA ASN A 150 25.78 -18.23 -5.85
C ASN A 150 26.03 -19.52 -5.06
N GLU A 151 26.73 -19.41 -3.94
CA GLU A 151 27.02 -20.47 -3.00
C GLU A 151 26.85 -19.93 -1.57
N LEU A 152 26.72 -20.82 -0.57
CA LEU A 152 26.65 -20.42 0.83
C LEU A 152 27.89 -19.62 1.24
N VAL A 153 27.67 -18.46 1.83
CA VAL A 153 28.73 -17.57 2.29
C VAL A 153 28.88 -17.72 3.80
N SER A 154 30.06 -18.14 4.25
CA SER A 154 30.46 -18.03 5.64
C SER A 154 31.19 -16.71 5.86
N VAL A 155 30.57 -15.81 6.63
CA VAL A 155 31.10 -14.49 6.92
C VAL A 155 31.94 -14.54 8.19
N THR A 156 33.10 -13.89 8.11
CA THR A 156 34.00 -13.62 9.22
C THR A 156 34.16 -12.11 9.39
N ILE A 157 34.22 -11.66 10.65
CA ILE A 157 34.49 -10.27 10.99
C ILE A 157 35.81 -10.21 11.76
N GLU A 158 36.79 -9.49 11.20
CA GLU A 158 38.12 -9.30 11.78
C GLU A 158 38.23 -7.93 12.43
N SER A 159 38.63 -7.92 13.70
CA SER A 159 38.93 -6.73 14.50
C SER A 159 39.83 -7.11 15.66
N PRO A 160 40.78 -6.24 16.07
CA PRO A 160 41.61 -6.46 17.24
C PRO A 160 40.86 -6.30 18.58
N VAL A 161 39.66 -5.72 18.55
CA VAL A 161 38.79 -5.48 19.72
C VAL A 161 37.40 -6.07 19.49
N SER A 162 36.57 -6.11 20.55
CA SER A 162 35.20 -6.61 20.51
C SER A 162 34.36 -5.97 19.40
N VAL A 163 33.56 -6.77 18.70
CA VAL A 163 32.68 -6.31 17.62
C VAL A 163 31.23 -6.63 17.95
N TYR A 164 30.36 -5.67 17.69
CA TYR A 164 28.90 -5.85 17.72
C TYR A 164 28.37 -5.74 16.29
N TYR A 165 27.41 -6.58 15.94
CA TYR A 165 26.88 -6.64 14.58
C TYR A 165 25.37 -6.85 14.54
N SER A 166 24.76 -6.57 13.40
CA SER A 166 23.35 -6.78 13.06
C SER A 166 23.23 -7.27 11.63
N LEU A 167 22.31 -8.19 11.37
CA LEU A 167 21.99 -8.72 10.03
C LEU A 167 20.70 -8.11 9.44
N SER A 168 20.26 -6.99 10.01
CA SER A 168 19.03 -6.30 9.64
C SER A 168 19.28 -4.80 9.44
N GLU A 169 18.22 -4.05 9.14
CA GLU A 169 18.24 -2.58 9.10
C GLU A 169 18.51 -1.93 10.47
N ALA A 170 18.44 -2.69 11.57
CA ALA A 170 18.70 -2.18 12.91
C ALA A 170 20.22 -1.98 13.15
N PHE A 171 20.58 -0.83 13.73
CA PHE A 171 21.97 -0.53 14.10
C PHE A 171 22.47 -1.48 15.21
N PRO A 172 23.75 -1.89 15.22
CA PRO A 172 24.30 -2.77 16.27
C PRO A 172 24.09 -2.26 17.70
N THR A 173 23.93 -3.19 18.64
CA THR A 173 23.65 -2.93 20.06
C THR A 173 24.63 -3.69 20.96
N THR A 174 25.11 -3.03 22.02
CA THR A 174 25.88 -3.63 23.12
C THR A 174 25.08 -4.56 24.02
N SER A 175 23.75 -4.53 23.94
CA SER A 175 22.87 -5.49 24.62
C SER A 175 22.93 -6.89 23.99
N SER A 176 23.46 -6.99 22.75
CA SER A 176 23.73 -8.27 22.09
C SER A 176 25.09 -8.85 22.50
N GLU A 177 25.23 -10.17 22.42
CA GLU A 177 26.52 -10.82 22.62
C GLU A 177 27.52 -10.36 21.54
N PRO A 178 28.77 -10.04 21.89
CA PRO A 178 29.80 -9.72 20.92
C PRO A 178 30.01 -10.86 19.91
N TYR A 179 30.48 -10.51 18.72
CA TYR A 179 30.87 -11.49 17.71
C TYR A 179 31.91 -12.48 18.26
N THR A 180 31.62 -13.78 18.14
CA THR A 180 32.45 -14.88 18.69
C THR A 180 33.09 -15.77 17.63
N GLY A 181 32.66 -15.70 16.37
CA GLY A 181 33.18 -16.55 15.30
C GLY A 181 32.33 -16.51 14.04
N ALA A 182 32.81 -17.20 13.00
CA ALA A 182 32.18 -17.22 11.68
C ALA A 182 30.72 -17.71 11.74
N PHE A 183 29.87 -17.14 10.89
CA PHE A 183 28.48 -17.56 10.72
C PHE A 183 28.14 -17.67 9.23
N THR A 184 27.10 -18.43 8.90
CA THR A 184 26.67 -18.64 7.51
C THR A 184 25.45 -17.78 7.22
N LEU A 185 25.45 -17.10 6.07
CA LEU A 185 24.29 -16.36 5.59
C LEU A 185 23.27 -17.28 4.93
N SER A 186 22.00 -16.98 5.13
CA SER A 186 20.88 -17.62 4.42
C SER A 186 20.75 -17.06 3.00
N ALA A 187 20.06 -17.81 2.12
CA ALA A 187 19.69 -17.33 0.79
C ALA A 187 18.88 -16.03 0.85
N GLY A 188 18.95 -15.22 -0.21
CA GLY A 188 18.30 -13.93 -0.32
C GLY A 188 19.17 -12.74 0.12
N ASN A 189 18.52 -11.64 0.48
CA ASN A 189 19.18 -10.40 0.89
C ASN A 189 19.54 -10.42 2.37
N SER A 190 20.80 -10.12 2.69
CA SER A 190 21.28 -9.90 4.07
C SER A 190 22.08 -8.61 4.14
N ARG A 191 21.74 -7.72 5.07
CA ARG A 191 22.52 -6.50 5.34
C ARG A 191 23.28 -6.64 6.64
N LEU A 192 24.60 -6.70 6.56
CA LEU A 192 25.48 -6.83 7.71
C LEU A 192 26.05 -5.46 8.10
N GLN A 193 25.68 -5.02 9.29
CA GLN A 193 26.24 -3.86 9.96
C GLN A 193 27.12 -4.30 11.10
N ALA A 194 28.37 -3.81 11.20
CA ALA A 194 29.32 -4.17 12.23
C ALA A 194 30.13 -2.96 12.73
N ILE A 195 30.32 -2.87 14.05
CA ILE A 195 31.07 -1.81 14.71
C ILE A 195 31.98 -2.40 15.80
N ALA A 196 33.25 -2.00 15.81
CA ALA A 196 34.22 -2.39 16.83
C ALA A 196 34.18 -1.42 18.01
N VAL A 197 34.31 -1.94 19.23
CA VAL A 197 34.28 -1.17 20.49
C VAL A 197 35.50 -1.56 21.32
N SER A 198 36.36 -0.59 21.63
CA SER A 198 37.52 -0.78 22.50
C SER A 198 37.15 -0.69 23.98
N GLU A 199 38.05 -1.18 24.84
CA GLU A 199 37.87 -1.17 26.31
C GLU A 199 37.68 0.24 26.90
N ASP A 200 38.23 1.28 26.26
CA ASP A 200 38.07 2.68 26.68
C ASP A 200 36.76 3.32 26.19
N GLY A 201 35.94 2.57 25.43
CA GLY A 201 34.63 2.98 24.94
C GLY A 201 34.66 3.78 23.64
N LEU A 202 35.79 3.84 22.93
CA LEU A 202 35.81 4.33 21.55
C LEU A 202 35.20 3.29 20.61
N VAL A 203 34.47 3.77 19.60
CA VAL A 203 33.81 2.93 18.61
C VAL A 203 34.44 3.16 17.24
N SER A 204 34.57 2.16 16.37
CA SER A 204 35.06 2.33 14.99
C SER A 204 34.06 3.07 14.10
N PRO A 205 34.42 3.44 12.86
CA PRO A 205 33.43 3.68 11.82
C PRO A 205 32.58 2.42 11.58
N LEU A 206 31.33 2.59 11.17
CA LEU A 206 30.44 1.48 10.81
C LEU A 206 30.96 0.77 9.55
N CYS A 207 31.03 -0.56 9.60
CA CYS A 207 31.05 -1.41 8.42
C CYS A 207 29.62 -1.80 8.06
N ASP A 208 29.20 -1.49 6.84
CA ASP A 208 27.85 -1.73 6.34
C ASP A 208 28.02 -2.32 4.93
N VAL A 209 27.65 -3.59 4.81
CA VAL A 209 27.77 -4.37 3.57
C VAL A 209 26.49 -5.15 3.34
N SER A 210 26.14 -5.33 2.08
CA SER A 210 24.98 -6.13 1.67
C SER A 210 25.45 -7.37 0.92
N TYR A 211 24.78 -8.48 1.19
CA TYR A 211 24.95 -9.75 0.50
C TYR A 211 23.63 -10.11 -0.19
N LEU A 212 23.75 -10.59 -1.42
CA LEU A 212 22.63 -11.17 -2.17
C LEU A 212 23.05 -12.58 -2.57
N LEU A 213 22.50 -13.59 -1.88
CA LEU A 213 22.77 -15.00 -2.18
C LEU A 213 21.66 -15.53 -3.09
N VAL A 214 21.97 -15.73 -4.38
CA VAL A 214 21.02 -16.16 -5.41
C VAL A 214 21.55 -17.43 -6.05
N GLY A 215 20.71 -18.44 -6.24
CA GLY A 215 21.16 -19.68 -6.87
C GLY A 215 21.78 -20.69 -5.89
N VAL A 216 21.71 -20.43 -4.58
CA VAL A 216 22.21 -21.34 -3.55
C VAL A 216 21.28 -22.54 -3.44
N VAL A 217 21.80 -23.73 -3.73
CA VAL A 217 21.08 -25.00 -3.57
C VAL A 217 21.19 -25.49 -2.13
N GLN A 218 20.09 -25.44 -1.38
CA GLN A 218 20.03 -25.94 -0.01
C GLN A 218 18.67 -26.58 0.29
N GLU A 219 18.65 -27.45 1.30
CA GLU A 219 17.43 -28.04 1.82
C GLU A 219 16.56 -26.95 2.46
N LEU A 220 15.28 -26.92 2.09
CA LEU A 220 14.28 -26.03 2.64
C LEU A 220 13.56 -26.68 3.81
N THR A 221 13.31 -25.88 4.85
CA THR A 221 12.41 -26.24 5.94
C THR A 221 11.21 -25.31 5.88
N PHE A 222 10.04 -25.86 5.55
CA PHE A 222 8.80 -25.10 5.49
C PHE A 222 8.22 -24.91 6.89
N VAL A 223 7.72 -23.71 7.15
CA VAL A 223 6.92 -23.39 8.32
C VAL A 223 5.48 -23.87 8.14
N SER A 224 4.90 -23.73 6.93
CA SER A 224 3.56 -24.22 6.61
C SER A 224 3.60 -25.65 6.06
N PRO A 225 3.10 -26.65 6.81
CA PRO A 225 3.04 -28.03 6.33
C PRO A 225 2.02 -28.21 5.20
N GLU A 226 0.97 -27.39 5.14
CA GLU A 226 -0.02 -27.40 4.06
C GLU A 226 0.61 -26.95 2.73
N LEU A 227 1.40 -25.86 2.78
CA LEU A 227 2.13 -25.38 1.63
C LEU A 227 3.20 -26.38 1.19
N GLU A 228 3.95 -26.96 2.14
CA GLU A 228 4.94 -28.02 1.82
C GLU A 228 4.27 -29.20 1.10
N ALA A 229 3.14 -29.70 1.62
CA ALA A 229 2.42 -30.82 1.04
C ALA A 229 1.95 -30.51 -0.40
N MET A 230 1.42 -29.31 -0.63
CA MET A 230 1.01 -28.85 -1.96
C MET A 230 2.20 -28.82 -2.93
N ILE A 231 3.34 -28.29 -2.52
CA ILE A 231 4.54 -28.21 -3.36
C ILE A 231 5.10 -29.59 -3.68
N ARG A 232 5.10 -30.51 -2.72
CA ARG A 232 5.50 -31.91 -2.95
C ARG A 232 4.63 -32.58 -4.01
N GLU A 233 3.32 -32.36 -3.96
CA GLU A 233 2.40 -32.89 -4.96
C GLU A 233 2.65 -32.25 -6.33
N MET A 234 2.80 -30.93 -6.39
CA MET A 234 3.05 -30.17 -7.61
C MET A 234 4.34 -30.60 -8.32
N LEU A 235 5.41 -30.81 -7.56
CA LEU A 235 6.74 -31.14 -8.08
C LEU A 235 7.02 -32.65 -8.13
N TYR A 236 6.06 -33.48 -7.71
CA TYR A 236 6.20 -34.93 -7.58
C TYR A 236 7.37 -35.38 -6.69
N ILE A 237 7.67 -34.64 -5.61
CA ILE A 237 8.75 -34.94 -4.66
C ILE A 237 8.23 -35.82 -3.51
N PRO A 238 8.73 -37.05 -3.32
CA PRO A 238 8.31 -37.92 -2.24
C PRO A 238 8.62 -37.33 -0.85
N SER A 239 7.83 -37.66 0.17
CA SER A 239 8.05 -37.20 1.56
C SER A 239 9.36 -37.67 2.20
N THR A 240 10.06 -38.60 1.54
CA THR A 240 11.38 -39.11 1.97
C THR A 240 12.54 -38.29 1.45
N GLU A 241 12.30 -37.40 0.47
CA GLU A 241 13.33 -36.57 -0.16
C GLU A 241 13.16 -35.11 0.29
N PRO A 242 14.26 -34.39 0.59
CA PRO A 242 14.20 -32.97 0.92
C PRO A 242 13.76 -32.17 -0.31
N ILE A 243 13.02 -31.08 -0.08
CA ILE A 243 12.79 -30.07 -1.11
C ILE A 243 13.99 -29.13 -1.08
N MET A 244 14.59 -28.91 -2.24
CA MET A 244 15.73 -28.02 -2.41
C MET A 244 15.26 -26.68 -2.98
N THR A 245 16.03 -25.62 -2.75
CA THR A 245 15.73 -24.28 -3.30
C THR A 245 15.63 -24.26 -4.83
N ASP A 246 16.42 -25.04 -5.55
CA ASP A 246 16.38 -25.12 -7.02
C ASP A 246 15.15 -25.86 -7.55
N ASP A 247 14.54 -26.75 -6.75
CA ASP A 247 13.27 -27.37 -7.10
C ASP A 247 12.16 -26.33 -7.29
N LEU A 248 12.21 -25.22 -6.55
CA LEU A 248 11.21 -24.15 -6.60
C LEU A 248 11.45 -23.16 -7.76
N TRP A 249 12.63 -23.12 -8.37
CA TRP A 249 12.93 -22.15 -9.44
C TRP A 249 12.10 -22.36 -10.70
N GLN A 250 11.59 -23.57 -10.91
CA GLN A 250 10.69 -23.90 -12.02
C GLN A 250 9.23 -23.49 -11.75
N VAL A 251 8.90 -23.14 -10.50
CA VAL A 251 7.54 -22.75 -10.10
C VAL A 251 7.36 -21.26 -10.40
N THR A 252 6.65 -20.97 -11.48
CA THR A 252 6.32 -19.59 -11.91
C THR A 252 4.88 -19.19 -11.59
N GLU A 253 4.03 -20.16 -11.24
CA GLU A 253 2.62 -19.94 -10.96
C GLU A 253 2.21 -20.72 -9.71
N LEU A 254 1.47 -20.07 -8.81
CA LEU A 254 0.95 -20.69 -7.60
C LEU A 254 -0.48 -20.25 -7.32
N GLU A 255 -1.35 -21.21 -7.05
CA GLU A 255 -2.66 -21.01 -6.43
C GLU A 255 -2.59 -21.57 -5.01
N ILE A 256 -2.78 -20.69 -4.02
CA ILE A 256 -2.65 -21.03 -2.61
C ILE A 256 -3.99 -21.53 -2.08
N PRO A 257 -4.06 -22.77 -1.56
CA PRO A 257 -5.26 -23.31 -0.95
C PRO A 257 -5.67 -22.51 0.29
N VAL A 258 -6.97 -22.48 0.57
CA VAL A 258 -7.54 -21.76 1.72
C VAL A 258 -7.06 -22.31 3.07
N GLU A 259 -6.57 -23.55 3.09
CA GLU A 259 -6.00 -24.21 4.28
C GLU A 259 -4.64 -23.64 4.69
N VAL A 260 -3.92 -22.97 3.78
CA VAL A 260 -2.62 -22.36 4.07
C VAL A 260 -2.84 -21.08 4.89
N THR A 261 -2.39 -21.10 6.14
CA THR A 261 -2.58 -20.00 7.11
C THR A 261 -1.31 -19.23 7.44
N ASP A 262 -0.17 -19.61 6.86
CA ASP A 262 1.11 -18.94 7.01
C ASP A 262 1.77 -18.82 5.63
N TYR A 263 2.12 -17.59 5.25
CA TYR A 263 2.69 -17.25 3.95
C TYR A 263 4.20 -16.98 3.99
N THR A 264 4.85 -17.21 5.14
CA THR A 264 6.28 -16.95 5.32
C THR A 264 7.13 -17.65 4.26
N ASP A 265 6.81 -18.91 3.95
CA ASP A 265 7.57 -19.71 2.98
C ASP A 265 7.32 -19.30 1.51
N LEU A 266 6.32 -18.44 1.22
CA LEU A 266 6.12 -17.90 -0.13
C LEU A 266 7.31 -17.03 -0.58
N ALA A 267 8.13 -16.56 0.36
CA ALA A 267 9.37 -15.84 0.05
C ALA A 267 10.40 -16.69 -0.72
N TYR A 268 10.28 -18.03 -0.72
CA TYR A 268 11.22 -18.90 -1.45
C TYR A 268 10.98 -18.96 -2.97
N PHE A 269 9.84 -18.45 -3.47
CA PHE A 269 9.46 -18.54 -4.88
C PHE A 269 9.94 -17.33 -5.70
N GLU A 270 11.25 -17.11 -5.78
CA GLU A 270 11.86 -15.92 -6.40
C GLU A 270 11.48 -15.70 -7.87
N ASN A 271 11.13 -16.77 -8.60
CA ASN A 271 10.75 -16.72 -10.01
C ASN A 271 9.23 -16.65 -10.24
N LEU A 272 8.44 -16.46 -9.19
CA LEU A 272 6.97 -16.43 -9.30
C LEU A 272 6.51 -15.22 -10.12
N THR A 273 5.73 -15.48 -11.16
CA THR A 273 5.09 -14.47 -12.01
C THR A 273 3.59 -14.36 -11.76
N THR A 274 2.96 -15.43 -11.29
CA THR A 274 1.52 -15.49 -11.02
C THR A 274 1.27 -16.05 -9.63
N LEU A 275 0.48 -15.33 -8.83
CA LEU A 275 0.08 -15.75 -7.49
C LEU A 275 -1.42 -15.53 -7.30
N SER A 276 -2.13 -16.58 -6.89
CA SER A 276 -3.56 -16.55 -6.59
C SER A 276 -3.80 -16.98 -5.14
N ILE A 277 -4.49 -16.15 -4.36
CA ILE A 277 -4.86 -16.38 -2.96
C ILE A 277 -6.32 -15.94 -2.79
N HIS A 278 -7.26 -16.88 -2.79
CA HIS A 278 -8.69 -16.55 -2.73
C HIS A 278 -9.28 -16.74 -1.33
N GLY A 279 -10.07 -15.78 -0.85
CA GLY A 279 -10.84 -15.95 0.38
C GLY A 279 -9.99 -16.10 1.66
N SER A 280 -8.75 -15.63 1.65
CA SER A 280 -7.83 -15.78 2.77
C SER A 280 -8.09 -14.79 3.90
N VAL A 281 -7.85 -15.23 5.13
CA VAL A 281 -7.90 -14.42 6.35
C VAL A 281 -6.51 -14.07 6.90
N VAL A 282 -5.44 -14.45 6.18
CA VAL A 282 -4.06 -14.16 6.59
C VAL A 282 -3.76 -12.68 6.37
N GLU A 283 -3.17 -12.02 7.37
CA GLU A 283 -2.87 -10.59 7.32
C GLU A 283 -1.45 -10.27 6.83
N ASP A 284 -0.50 -11.17 7.05
CA ASP A 284 0.91 -10.95 6.74
C ASP A 284 1.24 -11.29 5.29
N TYR A 285 1.42 -10.24 4.49
CA TYR A 285 1.87 -10.30 3.09
C TYR A 285 3.31 -9.77 2.91
N SER A 286 4.11 -9.72 3.97
CA SER A 286 5.49 -9.20 3.91
C SER A 286 6.38 -9.92 2.88
N PHE A 287 6.08 -11.19 2.58
CA PHE A 287 6.75 -11.97 1.53
C PHE A 287 6.70 -11.30 0.15
N MET A 288 5.65 -10.53 -0.15
CA MET A 288 5.50 -9.84 -1.44
C MET A 288 6.63 -8.83 -1.70
N ALA A 289 7.28 -8.32 -0.66
CA ALA A 289 8.43 -7.43 -0.80
C ALA A 289 9.63 -8.08 -1.52
N ASN A 290 9.68 -9.42 -1.60
CA ASN A 290 10.76 -10.17 -2.24
C ASN A 290 10.39 -10.72 -3.62
N LEU A 291 9.12 -10.65 -4.03
CA LEU A 291 8.61 -11.27 -5.26
C LEU A 291 8.58 -10.30 -6.43
N PHE A 292 9.75 -9.77 -6.80
CA PHE A 292 9.89 -8.70 -7.81
C PHE A 292 9.41 -9.07 -9.22
N ASN A 293 9.30 -10.37 -9.52
CA ASN A 293 8.88 -10.88 -10.82
C ASN A 293 7.36 -11.05 -10.97
N LEU A 294 6.58 -10.79 -9.91
CA LEU A 294 5.13 -10.93 -9.95
C LEU A 294 4.50 -9.96 -10.95
N GLN A 295 3.73 -10.53 -11.87
CA GLN A 295 3.00 -9.83 -12.93
C GLN A 295 1.49 -9.96 -12.72
N ASN A 296 1.03 -11.11 -12.22
CA ASN A 296 -0.36 -11.43 -11.98
C ASN A 296 -0.56 -11.74 -10.50
N VAL A 297 -1.37 -10.93 -9.83
CA VAL A 297 -1.73 -11.13 -8.43
C VAL A 297 -3.25 -11.15 -8.31
N ASP A 298 -3.80 -12.29 -7.92
CA ASP A 298 -5.20 -12.41 -7.55
C ASP A 298 -5.30 -12.67 -6.05
N VAL A 299 -5.89 -11.73 -5.32
CA VAL A 299 -6.17 -11.89 -3.90
C VAL A 299 -7.65 -11.75 -3.58
N SER A 300 -8.53 -12.06 -4.55
CA SER A 300 -9.96 -11.82 -4.47
C SER A 300 -10.60 -12.46 -3.23
N GLY A 301 -11.48 -11.73 -2.55
CA GLY A 301 -12.18 -12.21 -1.37
C GLY A 301 -11.29 -12.34 -0.13
N SER A 302 -10.00 -12.02 -0.22
CA SER A 302 -9.07 -12.09 0.89
C SER A 302 -9.04 -10.79 1.68
N TYR A 303 -8.63 -10.87 2.95
CA TYR A 303 -8.41 -9.69 3.77
C TYR A 303 -7.07 -9.02 3.41
N ILE A 304 -7.13 -7.82 2.83
CA ILE A 304 -5.94 -7.04 2.43
C ILE A 304 -5.85 -5.76 3.25
N GLY A 305 -4.99 -5.79 4.28
CA GLY A 305 -4.64 -4.63 5.09
C GLY A 305 -3.83 -3.58 4.33
N ASP A 306 -3.64 -2.41 4.92
CA ASP A 306 -2.94 -1.29 4.27
C ASP A 306 -1.46 -1.59 3.98
N ASP A 307 -0.78 -2.30 4.90
CA ASP A 307 0.61 -2.73 4.72
C ASP A 307 0.72 -3.75 3.57
N ALA A 308 -0.20 -4.71 3.49
CA ALA A 308 -0.26 -5.67 2.39
C ALA A 308 -0.44 -4.96 1.04
N LEU A 309 -1.37 -4.01 0.96
CA LEU A 309 -1.62 -3.22 -0.24
C LEU A 309 -0.39 -2.38 -0.64
N LYS A 310 0.38 -1.89 0.34
CA LYS A 310 1.64 -1.18 0.08
C LYS A 310 2.69 -2.07 -0.59
N TYR A 311 2.83 -3.33 -0.17
CA TYR A 311 3.73 -4.26 -0.85
C TYR A 311 3.27 -4.51 -2.29
N ILE A 312 1.98 -4.78 -2.49
CA ILE A 312 1.39 -4.97 -3.83
C ILE A 312 1.64 -3.75 -4.73
N GLY A 313 1.38 -2.54 -4.24
CA GLY A 313 1.55 -1.30 -5.00
C GLY A 313 3.00 -0.98 -5.39
N LEU A 314 3.99 -1.62 -4.75
CA LEU A 314 5.42 -1.45 -5.02
C LEU A 314 5.99 -2.55 -5.94
N LEU A 315 5.19 -3.56 -6.32
CA LEU A 315 5.64 -4.63 -7.21
C LEU A 315 5.99 -4.06 -8.59
N PRO A 316 7.26 -4.14 -9.04
CA PRO A 316 7.72 -3.39 -10.21
C PRO A 316 7.20 -3.96 -11.53
N ALA A 317 6.89 -5.26 -11.57
CA ALA A 317 6.44 -5.98 -12.75
C ALA A 317 4.91 -6.18 -12.82
N LEU A 318 4.15 -5.69 -11.83
CA LEU A 318 2.72 -5.95 -11.71
C LEU A 318 1.92 -5.36 -12.88
N GLN A 319 1.13 -6.21 -13.53
CA GLN A 319 0.30 -5.88 -14.70
C GLN A 319 -1.18 -6.23 -14.48
N HIS A 320 -1.46 -7.29 -13.75
CA HIS A 320 -2.81 -7.79 -13.54
C HIS A 320 -3.06 -7.94 -12.04
N LEU A 321 -4.04 -7.21 -11.52
CA LEU A 321 -4.38 -7.21 -10.10
C LEU A 321 -5.87 -7.41 -9.90
N ASN A 322 -6.24 -8.46 -9.15
CA ASN A 322 -7.60 -8.68 -8.68
C ASN A 322 -7.66 -8.50 -7.16
N LEU A 323 -8.36 -7.43 -6.74
CA LEU A 323 -8.65 -7.02 -5.37
C LEU A 323 -10.17 -7.04 -5.11
N SER A 324 -10.93 -7.80 -5.91
CA SER A 324 -12.39 -7.86 -5.75
C SER A 324 -12.78 -8.45 -4.40
N SER A 325 -13.87 -7.97 -3.81
CA SER A 325 -14.41 -8.49 -2.54
C SER A 325 -13.43 -8.47 -1.35
N CYS A 326 -12.43 -7.57 -1.33
CA CYS A 326 -11.42 -7.49 -0.27
C CYS A 326 -11.80 -6.54 0.88
N GLY A 327 -13.00 -5.94 0.84
CA GLY A 327 -13.48 -4.99 1.85
C GLY A 327 -12.70 -3.66 1.88
N ARG A 328 -12.03 -3.29 0.80
CA ARG A 328 -11.20 -2.07 0.71
C ARG A 328 -12.05 -0.81 0.60
N SER A 329 -11.59 0.26 1.23
CA SER A 329 -12.13 1.61 1.04
C SER A 329 -11.06 2.60 0.59
N ASP A 330 -9.82 2.42 1.06
CA ASP A 330 -8.63 3.14 0.61
C ASP A 330 -7.85 2.31 -0.41
N ILE A 331 -7.35 2.96 -1.46
CA ILE A 331 -6.49 2.36 -2.48
C ILE A 331 -5.25 3.23 -2.79
N ALA A 332 -4.90 4.20 -1.94
CA ALA A 332 -3.82 5.16 -2.17
C ALA A 332 -2.48 4.51 -2.54
N SER A 333 -2.18 3.35 -1.93
CA SER A 333 -0.96 2.57 -2.19
C SER A 333 -0.83 2.09 -3.65
N LEU A 334 -1.94 1.99 -4.40
CA LEU A 334 -1.91 1.57 -5.81
C LEU A 334 -1.40 2.67 -6.77
N SER A 335 -1.23 3.91 -6.29
CA SER A 335 -0.73 5.03 -7.11
C SER A 335 0.65 4.81 -7.72
N SER A 336 1.44 3.87 -7.17
CA SER A 336 2.77 3.51 -7.69
C SER A 336 2.75 2.36 -8.69
N ALA A 337 1.61 1.65 -8.86
CA ALA A 337 1.48 0.48 -9.73
C ALA A 337 1.26 0.87 -11.21
N VAL A 338 2.12 1.76 -11.74
CA VAL A 338 1.98 2.41 -13.05
C VAL A 338 2.06 1.47 -14.27
N ASN A 339 2.37 0.20 -14.05
CA ASN A 339 2.44 -0.84 -15.08
C ASN A 339 1.15 -1.67 -15.20
N LEU A 340 0.13 -1.41 -14.37
CA LEU A 340 -1.15 -2.11 -14.42
C LEU A 340 -1.84 -1.95 -15.79
N ILE A 341 -2.29 -3.09 -16.31
CA ILE A 341 -3.07 -3.26 -17.54
C ILE A 341 -4.51 -3.65 -17.17
N THR A 342 -4.69 -4.54 -16.20
CA THR A 342 -6.03 -4.92 -15.70
C THR A 342 -6.12 -4.78 -14.20
N LEU A 343 -7.20 -4.15 -13.73
CA LEU A 343 -7.47 -3.94 -12.32
C LEU A 343 -8.93 -4.24 -11.99
N ASP A 344 -9.16 -5.24 -11.13
CA ASP A 344 -10.46 -5.51 -10.55
C ASP A 344 -10.52 -5.04 -9.10
N LEU A 345 -11.38 -4.05 -8.84
CA LEU A 345 -11.68 -3.47 -7.53
C LEU A 345 -13.15 -3.65 -7.17
N SER A 346 -13.88 -4.54 -7.84
CA SER A 346 -15.31 -4.71 -7.65
C SER A 346 -15.67 -5.23 -6.24
N ASN A 347 -16.90 -4.94 -5.81
CA ASN A 347 -17.45 -5.42 -4.54
C ASN A 347 -16.62 -4.98 -3.33
N ASN A 348 -16.21 -3.72 -3.32
CA ASN A 348 -15.49 -3.09 -2.21
C ASN A 348 -16.32 -1.93 -1.63
N SER A 349 -15.71 -1.00 -0.92
CA SER A 349 -16.33 0.20 -0.35
C SER A 349 -15.54 1.46 -0.73
N ILE A 350 -14.99 1.47 -1.94
CA ILE A 350 -14.14 2.53 -2.45
C ILE A 350 -15.01 3.73 -2.85
N GLN A 351 -14.62 4.92 -2.39
CA GLN A 351 -15.24 6.18 -2.79
C GLN A 351 -14.24 7.08 -3.51
N ASP A 352 -13.01 7.14 -3.01
CA ASP A 352 -11.92 7.94 -3.57
C ASP A 352 -11.07 7.07 -4.50
N ILE A 353 -11.06 7.44 -5.79
CA ILE A 353 -10.28 6.76 -6.82
C ILE A 353 -9.08 7.60 -7.31
N THR A 354 -8.66 8.63 -6.58
CA THR A 354 -7.50 9.49 -6.92
C THR A 354 -6.22 8.71 -7.14
N ALA A 355 -6.04 7.57 -6.46
CA ALA A 355 -4.91 6.67 -6.66
C ALA A 355 -4.75 6.19 -8.12
N LEU A 356 -5.83 6.23 -8.91
CA LEU A 356 -5.84 5.74 -10.29
C LEU A 356 -5.34 6.78 -11.31
N GLU A 357 -5.19 8.07 -10.96
CA GLU A 357 -4.94 9.16 -11.93
C GLU A 357 -3.69 8.95 -12.82
N GLY A 358 -2.69 8.23 -12.32
CA GLY A 358 -1.43 7.97 -13.02
C GLY A 358 -1.35 6.62 -13.76
N LEU A 359 -2.41 5.80 -13.73
CA LEU A 359 -2.40 4.45 -14.30
C LEU A 359 -2.74 4.45 -15.80
N GLU A 360 -1.98 5.19 -16.61
CA GLU A 360 -2.27 5.46 -18.03
C GLU A 360 -2.24 4.22 -18.94
N LYS A 361 -1.64 3.12 -18.48
CA LYS A 361 -1.57 1.83 -19.21
C LYS A 361 -2.79 0.94 -18.98
N LEU A 362 -3.70 1.35 -18.10
CA LEU A 362 -4.85 0.52 -17.74
C LEU A 362 -5.80 0.38 -18.94
N GLU A 363 -6.08 -0.85 -19.33
CA GLU A 363 -6.97 -1.22 -20.43
C GLU A 363 -8.32 -1.72 -19.90
N ILE A 364 -8.32 -2.47 -18.79
CA ILE A 364 -9.51 -3.04 -18.18
C ILE A 364 -9.61 -2.61 -16.72
N LEU A 365 -10.72 -1.95 -16.36
CA LEU A 365 -11.01 -1.51 -15.01
C LEU A 365 -12.41 -1.95 -14.58
N ASN A 366 -12.48 -2.66 -13.45
CA ASN A 366 -13.74 -3.01 -12.81
C ASN A 366 -13.86 -2.32 -11.45
N LEU A 367 -14.84 -1.42 -11.33
CA LEU A 367 -15.22 -0.68 -10.13
C LEU A 367 -16.66 -1.01 -9.68
N GLU A 368 -17.26 -2.09 -10.19
CA GLU A 368 -18.63 -2.49 -9.85
C GLU A 368 -18.86 -2.59 -8.34
N SER A 369 -20.04 -2.21 -7.85
CA SER A 369 -20.44 -2.38 -6.44
C SER A 369 -19.47 -1.71 -5.47
N ASN A 370 -19.31 -0.40 -5.64
CA ASN A 370 -18.52 0.47 -4.76
C ASN A 370 -19.35 1.70 -4.35
N ALA A 371 -18.71 2.71 -3.77
CA ALA A 371 -19.33 3.97 -3.36
C ALA A 371 -18.82 5.17 -4.19
N VAL A 372 -18.37 4.94 -5.42
CA VAL A 372 -17.81 5.98 -6.29
C VAL A 372 -18.91 6.93 -6.74
N THR A 373 -18.65 8.23 -6.66
CA THR A 373 -19.59 9.28 -7.05
C THR A 373 -19.06 10.20 -8.16
N TYR A 374 -17.78 10.11 -8.50
CA TYR A 374 -17.11 10.99 -9.47
C TYR A 374 -15.92 10.24 -10.13
N LEU A 375 -15.56 10.62 -11.36
CA LEU A 375 -14.64 9.85 -12.24
C LEU A 375 -13.42 10.64 -12.72
N GLU A 376 -13.12 11.80 -12.13
CA GLU A 376 -12.08 12.74 -12.57
C GLU A 376 -10.71 12.07 -12.73
N SER A 377 -10.39 11.12 -11.85
CA SER A 377 -9.14 10.35 -11.89
C SER A 377 -9.00 9.48 -13.15
N LEU A 378 -10.11 9.14 -13.82
CA LEU A 378 -10.07 8.35 -15.05
C LEU A 378 -9.85 9.21 -16.30
N GLY A 379 -9.90 10.54 -16.19
CA GLY A 379 -9.97 11.43 -17.34
C GLY A 379 -8.72 11.55 -18.19
N LYS A 380 -7.63 10.84 -17.86
CA LYS A 380 -6.42 10.71 -18.69
C LYS A 380 -6.17 9.28 -19.19
N MET A 381 -7.06 8.33 -18.88
CA MET A 381 -6.90 6.92 -19.25
C MET A 381 -7.29 6.66 -20.71
N ALA A 382 -6.44 7.10 -21.63
CA ALA A 382 -6.66 6.95 -23.06
C ALA A 382 -6.56 5.49 -23.56
N SER A 383 -5.91 4.61 -22.78
CA SER A 383 -5.74 3.19 -23.10
C SER A 383 -6.95 2.33 -22.71
N LEU A 384 -7.91 2.88 -21.96
CA LEU A 384 -9.04 2.13 -21.43
C LEU A 384 -9.93 1.60 -22.56
N SER A 385 -10.10 0.28 -22.60
CA SER A 385 -10.94 -0.45 -23.56
C SER A 385 -12.21 -1.00 -22.91
N GLU A 386 -12.13 -1.42 -21.64
CA GLU A 386 -13.26 -1.96 -20.89
C GLU A 386 -13.39 -1.28 -19.52
N LEU A 387 -14.58 -0.76 -19.23
CA LEU A 387 -14.89 -0.13 -17.96
C LEU A 387 -16.22 -0.65 -17.41
N ASN A 388 -16.17 -1.21 -16.20
CA ASN A 388 -17.36 -1.52 -15.42
C ASN A 388 -17.44 -0.59 -14.19
N ILE A 389 -18.47 0.23 -14.13
CA ILE A 389 -18.78 1.19 -13.06
C ILE A 389 -20.19 0.97 -12.52
N ALA A 390 -20.78 -0.22 -12.76
CA ALA A 390 -22.13 -0.53 -12.31
C ALA A 390 -22.28 -0.50 -10.79
N LYS A 391 -23.50 -0.29 -10.29
CA LYS A 391 -23.84 -0.29 -8.86
C LYS A 391 -22.95 0.67 -8.04
N ASN A 392 -22.88 1.91 -8.51
CA ASN A 392 -22.24 3.03 -7.81
C ASN A 392 -23.27 4.16 -7.63
N ASN A 393 -22.82 5.38 -7.32
CA ASN A 393 -23.69 6.56 -7.20
C ASN A 393 -23.26 7.67 -8.17
N LEU A 394 -22.91 7.30 -9.40
CA LEU A 394 -22.47 8.24 -10.44
C LEU A 394 -23.63 9.02 -11.02
N ALA A 395 -23.46 10.33 -11.17
CA ALA A 395 -24.44 11.21 -11.82
C ALA A 395 -24.04 11.63 -13.24
N SER A 396 -22.74 11.54 -13.57
CA SER A 396 -22.18 11.93 -14.86
C SER A 396 -21.02 11.01 -15.25
N LEU A 397 -20.79 10.90 -16.56
CA LEU A 397 -19.67 10.21 -17.19
C LEU A 397 -18.67 11.18 -17.85
N ASP A 398 -18.87 12.51 -17.74
CA ASP A 398 -18.08 13.53 -18.45
C ASP A 398 -16.56 13.37 -18.35
N PRO A 399 -15.98 12.94 -17.21
CA PRO A 399 -14.53 12.72 -17.12
C PRO A 399 -13.99 11.71 -18.14
N LEU A 400 -14.82 10.82 -18.69
CA LEU A 400 -14.41 9.80 -19.66
C LEU A 400 -14.22 10.34 -21.10
N GLU A 401 -14.24 11.66 -21.32
CA GLU A 401 -14.12 12.28 -22.65
C GLU A 401 -12.86 11.83 -23.42
N SER A 402 -11.76 11.52 -22.72
CA SER A 402 -10.50 11.07 -23.32
C SER A 402 -10.44 9.57 -23.62
N SER A 403 -11.38 8.77 -23.11
CA SER A 403 -11.47 7.31 -23.31
C SER A 403 -12.01 6.94 -24.70
N THR A 404 -11.43 7.53 -25.75
CA THR A 404 -11.83 7.34 -27.15
C THR A 404 -11.61 5.90 -27.67
N GLY A 405 -10.84 5.10 -26.93
CA GLY A 405 -10.57 3.69 -27.19
C GLY A 405 -11.62 2.73 -26.63
N LEU A 406 -12.59 3.21 -25.85
CA LEU A 406 -13.52 2.36 -25.10
C LEU A 406 -14.39 1.52 -26.04
N VAL A 407 -14.43 0.21 -25.79
CA VAL A 407 -15.18 -0.81 -26.54
C VAL A 407 -16.36 -1.30 -25.72
N LYS A 408 -16.19 -1.44 -24.39
CA LYS A 408 -17.23 -1.89 -23.48
C LYS A 408 -17.36 -0.95 -22.29
N LEU A 409 -18.60 -0.51 -22.04
CA LEU A 409 -18.96 0.29 -20.88
C LEU A 409 -20.19 -0.29 -20.19
N THR A 410 -20.04 -0.65 -18.92
CA THR A 410 -21.14 -1.10 -18.05
C THR A 410 -21.34 -0.06 -16.95
N ALA A 411 -22.50 0.59 -16.95
CA ALA A 411 -22.85 1.70 -16.07
C ALA A 411 -24.23 1.52 -15.40
N ASP A 412 -24.70 0.27 -15.31
CA ASP A 412 -25.98 -0.09 -14.73
C ASP A 412 -26.09 0.33 -13.26
N ASN A 413 -27.31 0.61 -12.78
CA ASN A 413 -27.59 0.93 -11.38
C ASN A 413 -26.75 2.11 -10.85
N ASN A 414 -26.87 3.26 -11.52
CA ASN A 414 -26.28 4.53 -11.11
C ASN A 414 -27.37 5.62 -11.05
N GLN A 415 -26.99 6.89 -11.11
CA GLN A 415 -27.90 8.04 -11.15
C GLN A 415 -27.69 8.89 -12.41
N LEU A 416 -27.22 8.27 -13.50
CA LEU A 416 -26.86 8.97 -14.73
C LEU A 416 -28.08 9.64 -15.35
N MET A 417 -27.90 10.90 -15.74
CA MET A 417 -28.90 11.69 -16.46
C MET A 417 -28.39 12.15 -17.82
N ASP A 418 -27.09 12.43 -17.91
CA ASP A 418 -26.40 12.89 -19.11
C ASP A 418 -25.37 11.83 -19.54
N VAL A 419 -25.42 11.48 -20.82
CA VAL A 419 -24.49 10.55 -21.49
C VAL A 419 -23.87 11.18 -22.73
N SER A 420 -23.82 12.51 -22.79
CA SER A 420 -23.28 13.27 -23.93
C SER A 420 -21.81 12.97 -24.23
N VAL A 421 -21.04 12.55 -23.22
CA VAL A 421 -19.65 12.08 -23.36
C VAL A 421 -19.50 10.93 -24.37
N LEU A 422 -20.56 10.15 -24.61
CA LEU A 422 -20.52 9.03 -25.56
C LEU A 422 -20.28 9.48 -27.01
N LEU A 423 -20.46 10.77 -27.32
CA LEU A 423 -20.01 11.36 -28.60
C LEU A 423 -18.51 11.12 -28.86
N SER A 424 -17.71 10.99 -27.81
CA SER A 424 -16.26 10.79 -27.89
C SER A 424 -15.86 9.31 -27.96
N MET A 425 -16.82 8.37 -28.00
CA MET A 425 -16.58 6.91 -27.93
C MET A 425 -17.05 6.16 -29.20
N PRO A 426 -16.54 6.49 -30.40
CA PRO A 426 -17.02 5.90 -31.67
C PRO A 426 -16.69 4.40 -31.83
N LYS A 427 -15.87 3.84 -30.95
CA LYS A 427 -15.50 2.42 -30.92
C LYS A 427 -16.37 1.58 -29.99
N LEU A 428 -17.34 2.18 -29.30
CA LEU A 428 -18.16 1.47 -28.33
C LEU A 428 -19.03 0.42 -29.06
N GLU A 429 -18.84 -0.84 -28.67
CA GLU A 429 -19.56 -2.02 -29.19
C GLU A 429 -20.62 -2.50 -28.19
N SER A 430 -20.36 -2.35 -26.89
CA SER A 430 -21.28 -2.78 -25.83
C SER A 430 -21.49 -1.66 -24.81
N PHE A 431 -22.74 -1.26 -24.63
CA PHE A 431 -23.14 -0.30 -23.61
C PHE A 431 -24.34 -0.78 -22.82
N THR A 432 -24.18 -0.85 -21.50
CA THR A 432 -25.28 -1.10 -20.56
C THR A 432 -25.38 0.06 -19.58
N ALA A 433 -26.56 0.64 -19.45
CA ALA A 433 -26.86 1.68 -18.48
C ALA A 433 -28.28 1.52 -17.92
N ALA A 434 -28.67 0.27 -17.67
CA ALA A 434 -29.94 -0.08 -17.09
C ALA A 434 -30.08 0.55 -15.68
N ASN A 435 -31.32 0.84 -15.26
CA ASN A 435 -31.61 1.40 -13.94
C ASN A 435 -30.87 2.73 -13.67
N ASN A 436 -31.08 3.70 -14.55
CA ASN A 436 -30.55 5.06 -14.45
C ASN A 436 -31.70 6.09 -14.60
N ARG A 437 -31.38 7.35 -14.92
CA ARG A 437 -32.34 8.44 -15.12
C ARG A 437 -32.13 9.12 -16.47
N ILE A 438 -31.61 8.39 -17.45
CA ILE A 438 -31.26 8.90 -18.78
C ILE A 438 -32.56 9.19 -19.54
N ALA A 439 -32.64 10.38 -20.15
CA ALA A 439 -33.80 10.81 -20.94
C ALA A 439 -33.44 11.12 -22.40
N ASP A 440 -32.19 11.49 -22.68
CA ASP A 440 -31.68 11.82 -24.02
C ASP A 440 -30.51 10.92 -24.37
N VAL A 441 -30.66 10.16 -25.45
CA VAL A 441 -29.64 9.24 -26.00
C VAL A 441 -29.22 9.62 -27.41
N SER A 442 -29.55 10.83 -27.88
CA SER A 442 -29.18 11.31 -29.22
C SER A 442 -27.68 11.25 -29.50
N TYR A 443 -26.87 11.37 -28.45
CA TYR A 443 -25.41 11.28 -28.45
C TYR A 443 -24.86 9.90 -28.83
N LEU A 444 -25.64 8.83 -28.62
CA LEU A 444 -25.26 7.48 -29.04
C LEU A 444 -25.17 7.34 -30.57
N SER A 445 -25.66 8.32 -31.35
CA SER A 445 -25.54 8.33 -32.81
C SER A 445 -24.09 8.31 -33.32
N ALA A 446 -23.12 8.64 -32.47
CA ALA A 446 -21.69 8.50 -32.76
C ALA A 446 -21.16 7.06 -32.61
N CYS A 447 -21.83 6.21 -31.82
CA CYS A 447 -21.41 4.84 -31.50
C CYS A 447 -21.87 3.85 -32.59
N THR A 448 -21.38 4.03 -33.82
CA THR A 448 -21.88 3.28 -34.99
C THR A 448 -21.49 1.80 -35.00
N GLN A 449 -20.60 1.37 -34.11
CA GLN A 449 -20.15 -0.02 -33.95
C GLN A 449 -20.93 -0.79 -32.87
N MET A 450 -21.95 -0.18 -32.28
CA MET A 450 -22.76 -0.82 -31.22
C MET A 450 -23.38 -2.14 -31.68
N THR A 451 -23.14 -3.20 -30.91
CA THR A 451 -23.73 -4.54 -31.08
C THR A 451 -24.66 -4.90 -29.93
N TYR A 452 -24.37 -4.44 -28.72
CA TYR A 452 -25.16 -4.72 -27.52
C TYR A 452 -25.54 -3.43 -26.79
N LEU A 453 -26.84 -3.15 -26.70
CA LEU A 453 -27.35 -1.96 -26.03
C LEU A 453 -28.47 -2.31 -25.04
N ASP A 454 -28.23 -2.03 -23.76
CA ASP A 454 -29.25 -2.12 -22.70
C ASP A 454 -29.43 -0.74 -22.03
N LEU A 455 -30.61 -0.17 -22.23
CA LEU A 455 -31.06 1.09 -21.66
C LEU A 455 -32.35 0.89 -20.86
N SER A 456 -32.61 -0.32 -20.39
CA SER A 456 -33.83 -0.63 -19.65
C SER A 456 -33.92 0.18 -18.35
N ASN A 457 -35.13 0.44 -17.85
CA ASN A 457 -35.36 1.15 -16.60
C ASN A 457 -34.71 2.55 -16.59
N ASN A 458 -35.10 3.37 -17.57
CA ASN A 458 -34.65 4.76 -17.73
C ASN A 458 -35.87 5.69 -17.91
N ARG A 459 -35.67 6.86 -18.51
CA ARG A 459 -36.72 7.88 -18.76
C ARG A 459 -36.76 8.26 -20.23
N LEU A 460 -36.46 7.31 -21.12
CA LEU A 460 -36.40 7.55 -22.55
C LEU A 460 -37.80 7.75 -23.11
N THR A 461 -37.90 8.69 -24.05
CA THR A 461 -39.13 8.93 -24.83
C THR A 461 -38.92 8.72 -26.34
N SER A 462 -37.66 8.64 -26.76
CA SER A 462 -37.23 8.36 -28.14
C SER A 462 -35.91 7.60 -28.11
N ILE A 463 -35.68 6.82 -29.18
CA ILE A 463 -34.47 6.05 -29.44
C ILE A 463 -33.93 6.29 -30.85
N ASP A 464 -34.15 7.49 -31.41
CA ASP A 464 -33.76 7.84 -32.79
C ASP A 464 -32.28 7.56 -33.12
N ALA A 465 -31.41 7.63 -32.11
CA ALA A 465 -29.98 7.32 -32.23
C ALA A 465 -29.70 5.89 -32.71
N VAL A 466 -30.57 4.93 -32.40
CA VAL A 466 -30.46 3.51 -32.79
C VAL A 466 -30.42 3.33 -34.31
N THR A 467 -31.00 4.26 -35.07
CA THR A 467 -30.94 4.26 -36.55
C THR A 467 -29.52 4.35 -37.12
N LYS A 468 -28.52 4.68 -36.29
CA LYS A 468 -27.10 4.76 -36.65
C LYS A 468 -26.28 3.53 -36.25
N MET A 469 -26.91 2.48 -35.74
CA MET A 469 -26.24 1.29 -35.17
C MET A 469 -26.61 0.00 -35.92
N PRO A 470 -26.26 -0.13 -37.22
CA PRO A 470 -26.71 -1.25 -38.06
C PRO A 470 -26.19 -2.63 -37.61
N ALA A 471 -25.20 -2.67 -36.72
CA ALA A 471 -24.59 -3.88 -36.19
C ALA A 471 -25.26 -4.41 -34.91
N LEU A 472 -26.30 -3.74 -34.39
CA LEU A 472 -26.99 -4.19 -33.17
C LEU A 472 -27.51 -5.62 -33.33
N THR A 473 -27.18 -6.46 -32.36
CA THR A 473 -27.71 -7.82 -32.19
C THR A 473 -28.72 -7.89 -31.06
N TYR A 474 -28.54 -7.07 -30.03
CA TYR A 474 -29.36 -7.01 -28.82
C TYR A 474 -29.71 -5.56 -28.50
N LEU A 475 -31.00 -5.29 -28.33
CA LEU A 475 -31.51 -4.00 -27.89
C LEU A 475 -32.56 -4.19 -26.80
N ASP A 476 -32.30 -3.64 -25.62
CA ASP A 476 -33.27 -3.55 -24.53
C ASP A 476 -33.55 -2.09 -24.15
N ILE A 477 -34.81 -1.70 -24.31
CA ILE A 477 -35.37 -0.38 -24.00
C ILE A 477 -36.57 -0.50 -23.05
N SER A 478 -36.70 -1.64 -22.37
CA SER A 478 -37.84 -1.93 -21.49
C SER A 478 -37.91 -0.96 -20.32
N ASN A 479 -39.09 -0.74 -19.73
CA ASN A 479 -39.31 0.16 -18.60
C ASN A 479 -38.83 1.59 -18.92
N ASN A 480 -39.42 2.19 -19.95
CA ASN A 480 -39.22 3.57 -20.37
C ASN A 480 -40.59 4.20 -20.73
N SER A 481 -40.60 5.38 -21.36
CA SER A 481 -41.83 6.08 -21.77
C SER A 481 -41.84 6.31 -23.28
N ILE A 482 -41.44 5.30 -24.06
CA ILE A 482 -41.34 5.39 -25.52
C ILE A 482 -42.71 5.13 -26.13
N THR A 483 -43.18 6.07 -26.95
CA THR A 483 -44.53 6.03 -27.57
C THR A 483 -44.52 5.51 -29.01
N ALA A 484 -43.41 5.69 -29.72
CA ALA A 484 -43.22 5.24 -31.08
C ALA A 484 -41.74 4.90 -31.34
N LEU A 485 -41.52 3.89 -32.18
CA LEU A 485 -40.19 3.58 -32.70
C LEU A 485 -39.86 4.50 -33.89
N PRO A 486 -38.58 4.91 -34.06
CA PRO A 486 -38.15 5.59 -35.28
C PRO A 486 -38.24 4.65 -36.48
N GLU A 487 -38.17 5.21 -37.69
CA GLU A 487 -37.96 4.43 -38.91
C GLU A 487 -36.62 3.70 -38.83
N LEU A 488 -36.68 2.39 -38.55
CA LEU A 488 -35.49 1.56 -38.44
C LEU A 488 -35.03 1.13 -39.83
N PRO A 489 -33.73 1.23 -40.15
CA PRO A 489 -33.20 0.57 -41.34
C PRO A 489 -33.34 -0.95 -41.20
N ILE A 490 -33.03 -1.69 -42.27
CA ILE A 490 -32.85 -3.14 -42.16
C ILE A 490 -31.61 -3.37 -41.28
N MET A 491 -31.86 -3.83 -40.06
CA MET A 491 -30.87 -4.17 -39.06
C MET A 491 -30.45 -5.61 -39.30
N GLU A 492 -29.49 -5.81 -40.20
CA GLU A 492 -29.04 -7.13 -40.69
C GLU A 492 -28.56 -8.08 -39.58
N GLN A 493 -28.32 -7.58 -38.37
CA GLN A 493 -27.79 -8.34 -37.24
C GLN A 493 -28.74 -8.45 -36.03
N LEU A 494 -29.86 -7.71 -36.02
CA LEU A 494 -30.73 -7.63 -34.84
C LEU A 494 -31.45 -8.95 -34.59
N GLN A 495 -31.24 -9.54 -33.42
CA GLN A 495 -31.78 -10.84 -33.03
C GLN A 495 -32.78 -10.72 -31.88
N HIS A 496 -32.49 -9.85 -30.92
CA HIS A 496 -33.30 -9.68 -29.72
C HIS A 496 -33.71 -8.22 -29.54
N PHE A 497 -35.02 -7.99 -29.39
CA PHE A 497 -35.60 -6.68 -29.15
C PHE A 497 -36.54 -6.74 -27.94
N TYR A 498 -36.21 -5.97 -26.89
CA TYR A 498 -37.01 -5.87 -25.67
C TYR A 498 -37.48 -4.42 -25.50
N ALA A 499 -38.79 -4.25 -25.39
CA ALA A 499 -39.45 -2.96 -25.18
C ALA A 499 -40.65 -3.10 -24.23
N ALA A 500 -40.58 -4.05 -23.30
CA ALA A 500 -41.62 -4.25 -22.30
C ALA A 500 -41.82 -2.99 -21.44
N TYR A 501 -43.02 -2.76 -20.91
CA TYR A 501 -43.33 -1.61 -20.05
C TYR A 501 -42.94 -0.27 -20.70
N ASN A 502 -43.55 0.01 -21.87
CA ASN A 502 -43.46 1.28 -22.58
C ASN A 502 -44.87 1.76 -22.97
N GLU A 503 -44.95 2.80 -23.80
CA GLU A 503 -46.20 3.39 -24.28
C GLU A 503 -46.37 3.19 -25.80
N LEU A 504 -45.80 2.12 -26.36
CA LEU A 504 -45.82 1.86 -27.80
C LEU A 504 -47.26 1.61 -28.28
N THR A 505 -47.63 2.30 -29.34
CA THR A 505 -48.93 2.11 -30.02
C THR A 505 -48.82 1.23 -31.27
N THR A 506 -47.61 1.11 -31.82
CA THR A 506 -47.31 0.30 -33.00
C THR A 506 -45.85 -0.14 -32.99
N ILE A 507 -45.59 -1.28 -33.64
CA ILE A 507 -44.25 -1.81 -33.87
C ILE A 507 -43.98 -2.09 -35.35
N GLU A 508 -44.72 -1.48 -36.28
CA GLU A 508 -44.54 -1.71 -37.74
C GLU A 508 -43.09 -1.51 -38.21
N MET A 509 -42.32 -0.66 -37.54
CA MET A 509 -40.91 -0.39 -37.85
C MET A 509 -39.99 -1.61 -37.65
N LEU A 510 -40.46 -2.67 -36.99
CA LEU A 510 -39.76 -3.96 -36.85
C LEU A 510 -40.01 -4.91 -38.04
N SER A 511 -40.74 -4.48 -39.08
CA SER A 511 -40.97 -5.31 -40.27
C SER A 511 -39.68 -5.64 -41.01
N ASN A 512 -39.65 -6.81 -41.67
CA ASN A 512 -38.59 -7.28 -42.57
C ASN A 512 -37.18 -7.35 -41.95
N GLN A 513 -37.08 -7.50 -40.63
CA GLN A 513 -35.80 -7.66 -39.96
C GLN A 513 -35.33 -9.12 -40.11
N PRO A 514 -34.23 -9.38 -40.83
CA PRO A 514 -33.92 -10.71 -41.37
C PRO A 514 -33.52 -11.72 -40.29
N LEU A 515 -32.89 -11.25 -39.21
CA LEU A 515 -32.40 -12.10 -38.10
C LEU A 515 -33.19 -11.97 -36.80
N LEU A 516 -34.28 -11.17 -36.79
CA LEU A 516 -35.04 -10.92 -35.57
C LEU A 516 -35.72 -12.20 -35.11
N ALA A 517 -35.30 -12.72 -33.96
CA ALA A 517 -35.70 -14.02 -33.43
C ALA A 517 -36.60 -13.91 -32.20
N TYR A 518 -36.43 -12.84 -31.41
CA TYR A 518 -37.14 -12.61 -30.18
C TYR A 518 -37.61 -11.17 -30.05
N VAL A 519 -38.90 -10.99 -29.75
CA VAL A 519 -39.51 -9.69 -29.47
C VAL A 519 -40.28 -9.75 -28.16
N ASP A 520 -40.00 -8.84 -27.25
CA ASP A 520 -40.79 -8.62 -26.04
C ASP A 520 -41.35 -7.19 -26.04
N VAL A 521 -42.67 -7.10 -26.07
CA VAL A 521 -43.46 -5.86 -26.05
C VAL A 521 -44.52 -5.92 -24.95
N ASP A 522 -44.29 -6.72 -23.92
CA ASP A 522 -45.19 -6.83 -22.77
C ASP A 522 -45.53 -5.44 -22.20
N TYR A 523 -46.75 -5.27 -21.69
CA TYR A 523 -47.23 -4.06 -21.02
C TYR A 523 -47.12 -2.77 -21.85
N ASN A 524 -47.30 -2.86 -23.17
CA ASN A 524 -47.58 -1.71 -24.03
C ASN A 524 -49.10 -1.59 -24.23
N ALA A 525 -49.76 -0.87 -23.31
CA ALA A 525 -51.22 -0.93 -23.13
C ALA A 525 -52.05 -0.52 -24.35
N GLU A 526 -51.48 0.25 -25.28
CA GLU A 526 -52.15 0.74 -26.48
C GLU A 526 -51.72 0.00 -27.76
N LEU A 527 -50.86 -1.03 -27.66
CA LEU A 527 -50.42 -1.82 -28.80
C LEU A 527 -51.50 -2.84 -29.21
N GLU A 528 -52.02 -2.71 -30.42
CA GLU A 528 -53.11 -3.57 -30.94
C GLU A 528 -52.67 -4.62 -31.97
N ASP A 529 -51.53 -4.39 -32.64
CA ASP A 529 -51.12 -5.19 -33.80
C ASP A 529 -49.63 -5.53 -33.76
N ILE A 530 -49.33 -6.82 -33.93
CA ILE A 530 -47.97 -7.39 -34.03
C ILE A 530 -47.78 -8.20 -35.33
N THR A 531 -48.76 -8.20 -36.24
CA THR A 531 -48.74 -9.00 -37.47
C THR A 531 -47.62 -8.62 -38.43
N CYS A 532 -47.10 -7.40 -38.31
CA CYS A 532 -45.91 -6.94 -39.02
C CYS A 532 -44.70 -7.89 -38.83
N LEU A 533 -44.59 -8.53 -37.65
CA LEU A 533 -43.51 -9.47 -37.34
C LEU A 533 -43.56 -10.76 -38.19
N ALA A 534 -44.69 -11.08 -38.82
CA ALA A 534 -44.78 -12.21 -39.76
C ALA A 534 -43.92 -11.99 -41.03
N THR A 535 -43.45 -10.77 -41.26
CA THR A 535 -42.48 -10.46 -42.32
C THR A 535 -41.03 -10.80 -41.94
N CYS A 536 -40.76 -11.09 -40.66
CA CYS A 536 -39.43 -11.45 -40.16
C CYS A 536 -39.24 -12.98 -40.27
N PRO A 537 -38.35 -13.47 -41.14
CA PRO A 537 -38.30 -14.90 -41.48
C PRO A 537 -37.77 -15.80 -40.37
N LEU A 538 -37.05 -15.25 -39.39
CA LEU A 538 -36.44 -15.99 -38.29
C LEU A 538 -37.10 -15.75 -36.93
N ILE A 539 -38.27 -15.10 -36.89
CA ILE A 539 -38.97 -14.84 -35.63
C ILE A 539 -39.40 -16.18 -35.00
N VAL A 540 -39.04 -16.37 -33.72
CA VAL A 540 -39.30 -17.62 -32.98
C VAL A 540 -40.28 -17.39 -31.84
N LYS A 541 -40.14 -16.27 -31.12
CA LYS A 541 -40.94 -15.99 -29.91
C LYS A 541 -41.30 -14.51 -29.82
N VAL A 542 -42.56 -14.26 -29.45
CA VAL A 542 -43.11 -12.92 -29.18
C VAL A 542 -43.83 -12.93 -27.82
N ASP A 543 -43.42 -12.04 -26.92
CA ASP A 543 -44.11 -11.76 -25.66
C ASP A 543 -44.88 -10.43 -25.82
N ALA A 544 -46.21 -10.47 -25.59
CA ALA A 544 -47.15 -9.36 -25.75
C ALA A 544 -48.29 -9.36 -24.70
N PHE A 545 -48.03 -9.82 -23.48
CA PHE A 545 -48.95 -9.68 -22.35
C PHE A 545 -49.24 -8.21 -22.03
N GLY A 546 -50.43 -7.91 -21.47
CA GLY A 546 -50.77 -6.53 -21.10
C GLY A 546 -50.85 -5.55 -22.27
N THR A 547 -51.04 -6.06 -23.50
CA THR A 547 -51.33 -5.28 -24.72
C THR A 547 -52.80 -5.44 -25.12
N LYS A 548 -53.23 -4.78 -26.20
CA LYS A 548 -54.56 -4.96 -26.83
C LYS A 548 -54.53 -5.91 -28.03
N VAL A 549 -53.45 -6.66 -28.21
CA VAL A 549 -53.27 -7.60 -29.32
C VAL A 549 -54.34 -8.68 -29.29
N SER A 550 -55.05 -8.85 -30.41
CA SER A 550 -56.12 -9.85 -30.55
C SER A 550 -55.96 -10.77 -31.76
N ASP A 551 -55.28 -10.31 -32.82
CA ASP A 551 -54.96 -11.13 -34.00
C ASP A 551 -53.49 -11.53 -34.01
N ILE A 552 -53.25 -12.84 -34.00
CA ILE A 552 -51.92 -13.44 -34.05
C ILE A 552 -51.84 -14.57 -35.09
N GLN A 553 -52.87 -14.76 -35.93
CA GLN A 553 -52.99 -15.94 -36.79
C GLN A 553 -51.81 -16.08 -37.75
N ALA A 554 -51.34 -14.96 -38.31
CA ALA A 554 -50.19 -14.92 -39.20
C ALA A 554 -48.91 -15.46 -38.55
N LEU A 555 -48.70 -15.19 -37.26
CA LEU A 555 -47.55 -15.69 -36.49
C LEU A 555 -47.72 -17.16 -36.11
N LEU A 556 -48.94 -17.59 -35.76
CA LEU A 556 -49.23 -19.00 -35.48
C LEU A 556 -49.03 -19.90 -36.72
N ASP A 557 -49.41 -19.41 -37.91
CA ASP A 557 -49.22 -20.12 -39.18
C ASP A 557 -47.72 -20.36 -39.48
N MET A 558 -46.84 -19.51 -38.95
CA MET A 558 -45.38 -19.64 -39.00
C MET A 558 -44.79 -20.47 -37.84
N SER A 559 -45.62 -21.03 -36.96
CA SER A 559 -45.20 -21.75 -35.75
C SER A 559 -44.42 -20.90 -34.73
N VAL A 560 -44.68 -19.59 -34.70
CA VAL A 560 -44.10 -18.66 -33.72
C VAL A 560 -44.77 -18.87 -32.35
N ILE A 561 -43.98 -18.90 -31.29
CA ILE A 561 -44.49 -18.94 -29.92
C ILE A 561 -44.95 -17.54 -29.53
N VAL A 562 -46.26 -17.33 -29.35
CA VAL A 562 -46.81 -16.04 -28.93
C VAL A 562 -47.43 -16.15 -27.55
N ASN A 563 -46.86 -15.40 -26.60
CA ASN A 563 -47.36 -15.26 -25.25
C ASN A 563 -48.15 -13.95 -25.14
N TYR A 564 -49.47 -14.04 -25.04
CA TYR A 564 -50.36 -12.88 -24.97
C TYR A 564 -51.64 -13.23 -24.20
N ASP A 565 -52.35 -12.21 -23.71
CA ASP A 565 -53.68 -12.36 -23.10
C ASP A 565 -54.70 -11.47 -23.83
N PRO A 566 -55.52 -12.03 -24.74
CA PRO A 566 -56.54 -11.27 -25.47
C PRO A 566 -57.71 -10.81 -24.59
N SER A 567 -57.77 -11.25 -23.34
CA SER A 567 -58.83 -10.92 -22.38
C SER A 567 -58.42 -9.89 -21.33
N ALA A 568 -57.17 -9.40 -21.39
CA ALA A 568 -56.66 -8.40 -20.46
C ALA A 568 -57.43 -7.07 -20.61
N VAL A 569 -58.34 -6.79 -19.66
CA VAL A 569 -58.89 -5.45 -19.46
C VAL A 569 -57.85 -4.66 -18.67
N ILE A 570 -57.18 -3.71 -19.33
CA ILE A 570 -56.18 -2.86 -18.67
C ILE A 570 -56.93 -1.76 -17.89
N ASP A 571 -57.28 -2.05 -16.64
CA ASP A 571 -57.82 -1.04 -15.72
C ASP A 571 -56.68 -0.11 -15.26
N ALA A 572 -56.61 1.07 -15.86
CA ALA A 572 -55.58 2.09 -15.63
C ALA A 572 -55.67 2.82 -14.26
N GLU A 573 -56.23 2.21 -13.20
CA GLU A 573 -56.62 2.94 -11.97
C GLU A 573 -56.04 2.43 -10.63
N ASN A 574 -55.07 1.51 -10.60
CA ASN A 574 -54.46 1.11 -9.32
C ASN A 574 -52.93 1.09 -9.37
N ASP A 575 -52.30 2.23 -9.06
CA ASP A 575 -50.98 2.29 -8.42
C ASP A 575 -50.94 3.53 -7.52
N ASP A 576 -50.91 3.28 -6.20
CA ASP A 576 -50.81 4.22 -5.08
C ASP A 576 -49.52 3.93 -4.30
#